data_AF-A0A6G2DPT4-F1
#
_entry.id   AF-A0A6G2DPT4-F1
#
_cell.length_a   1.000
_cell.length_b   1.000
_cell.length_c   1.000
_cell.angle_alpha   90.00
_cell.angle_beta   90.00
_cell.angle_gamma   90.00
#
_symmetry.space_group_name_H-M   'P 1'
#
loop_
_entity.id
_entity.type
_entity.pdbx_description
1 polymer ?
#
loop_
_entity_poly.entity_id
_entity_poly.type
_entity_poly.pdbx_seq_one_letter_code
_entity_poly.pdbx_strand_id
1 'polypeptide(L)'
;NKYMHNMFDVIYMLEILEGKAVAKLDTNQKYDLLRKIENEYKPDPDGNSVYATNVVRRLKPEELTKLTTFNSLIEHDIITRRGYVDEATYKRNGYYTINLFSPIYS
;
A
#
# COMPACT_ATOMS: atom_id res chain seq x y z
N ASN A 1 4.43 24.44 9.59
CA ASN A 1 3.70 23.15 9.72
C ASN A 1 2.18 23.22 9.50
N LYS A 2 1.48 24.36 9.67
CA LYS A 2 0.02 24.43 9.52
C LYS A 2 -0.51 23.95 8.15
N TYR A 3 0.19 24.27 7.06
CA TYR A 3 -0.18 23.85 5.71
C TYR A 3 -0.16 22.32 5.54
N MET A 4 0.96 21.66 5.88
CA MET A 4 1.08 20.21 5.75
C MET A 4 0.14 19.46 6.70
N HIS A 5 -0.04 19.94 7.95
CA HIS A 5 -0.99 19.32 8.88
C HIS A 5 -2.41 19.33 8.34
N ASN A 6 -2.91 20.51 7.94
CA ASN A 6 -4.27 20.61 7.41
C ASN A 6 -4.46 19.79 6.13
N MET A 7 -3.41 19.67 5.29
CA MET A 7 -3.44 18.83 4.10
C MET A 7 -3.55 17.34 4.46
N PHE A 8 -2.71 16.86 5.40
CA PHE A 8 -2.78 15.47 5.86
C PHE A 8 -4.09 15.15 6.58
N ASP A 9 -4.65 16.08 7.36
CA ASP A 9 -5.95 15.88 8.01
C ASP A 9 -7.07 15.59 7.00
N VAL A 10 -7.08 16.34 5.89
CA VAL A 10 -8.05 16.12 4.79
C VAL A 10 -7.78 14.80 4.08
N ILE A 11 -6.51 14.50 3.79
CA ILE A 11 -6.12 13.25 3.12
C ILE A 11 -6.51 12.05 3.98
N TYR A 12 -6.16 12.03 5.26
CA TYR A 12 -6.51 10.93 6.16
C TYR A 12 -8.02 10.75 6.29
N MET A 13 -8.79 11.83 6.33
CA MET A 13 -10.25 11.72 6.32
C MET A 13 -10.75 11.01 5.05
N LEU A 14 -10.23 11.38 3.88
CA LEU A 14 -10.59 10.75 2.60
C LEU A 14 -10.15 9.28 2.55
N GLU A 15 -8.94 8.97 3.01
CA GLU A 15 -8.41 7.61 3.06
C GLU A 15 -9.22 6.71 4.00
N ILE A 16 -9.64 7.20 5.17
CA ILE A 16 -10.50 6.46 6.09
C ILE A 16 -11.87 6.19 5.45
N LEU A 17 -12.45 7.17 4.75
CA LEU A 17 -13.73 6.99 4.05
C LEU A 17 -13.61 5.97 2.93
N GLU A 18 -12.54 6.06 2.13
CA GLU A 18 -12.25 5.11 1.07
C GLU A 18 -12.03 3.71 1.63
N GLY A 19 -11.15 3.54 2.62
CA GLY A 19 -10.82 2.24 3.18
C GLY A 19 -12.02 1.55 3.84
N LYS A 20 -12.93 2.30 4.46
CA LYS A 20 -14.21 1.76 4.97
C LYS A 20 -15.14 1.29 3.85
N ALA A 21 -15.14 1.95 2.70
CA ALA A 21 -15.91 1.52 1.53
C ALA A 21 -15.27 0.28 0.89
N VAL A 22 -13.95 0.28 0.72
CA VAL A 22 -13.17 -0.82 0.13
C VAL A 22 -13.28 -2.10 0.96
N ALA A 23 -13.23 -2.00 2.29
CA ALA A 23 -13.41 -3.14 3.18
C ALA A 23 -14.77 -3.87 3.00
N LYS A 24 -15.80 -3.18 2.48
CA LYS A 24 -17.13 -3.76 2.23
C LYS A 24 -17.30 -4.37 0.84
N LEU A 25 -16.34 -4.19 -0.07
CA LEU A 25 -16.39 -4.76 -1.42
C LEU A 25 -16.28 -6.29 -1.40
N ASP A 26 -16.70 -6.91 -2.50
CA ASP A 26 -16.52 -8.35 -2.70
C ASP A 26 -15.04 -8.70 -2.99
N THR A 27 -14.72 -10.00 -2.89
CA THR A 27 -13.35 -10.51 -3.05
C THR A 27 -12.76 -10.21 -4.43
N ASN A 28 -13.56 -10.24 -5.50
CA ASN A 28 -13.09 -9.99 -6.87
C ASN A 28 -12.79 -8.50 -7.06
N GLN A 29 -13.68 -7.64 -6.58
CA GLN A 29 -13.48 -6.18 -6.59
C GLN A 29 -12.24 -5.79 -5.76
N LYS A 30 -12.04 -6.41 -4.60
CA LYS A 30 -10.84 -6.21 -3.78
C LYS A 30 -9.58 -6.67 -4.49
N TYR A 31 -9.62 -7.83 -5.16
CA TYR A 31 -8.48 -8.33 -5.93
C TYR A 31 -8.06 -7.37 -7.05
N ASP A 32 -9.01 -6.74 -7.73
CA ASP A 32 -8.70 -5.80 -8.81
C ASP A 32 -8.16 -4.47 -8.28
N LEU A 33 -8.69 -3.99 -7.15
CA LEU A 33 -8.40 -2.66 -6.61
C LEU A 33 -7.16 -2.61 -5.70
N LEU A 34 -6.86 -3.69 -4.97
CA LEU A 34 -5.87 -3.67 -3.88
C LEU A 34 -4.57 -4.37 -4.27
N ARG A 35 -3.44 -3.85 -3.81
CA ARG A 35 -2.14 -4.51 -3.87
C ARG A 35 -1.56 -4.60 -2.48
N LYS A 36 -0.61 -5.52 -2.30
CA LYS A 36 0.17 -5.61 -1.07
C LYS A 36 1.55 -5.04 -1.32
N ILE A 37 2.03 -4.24 -0.39
CA ILE A 37 3.42 -3.79 -0.36
C ILE A 37 4.18 -4.59 0.68
N GLU A 38 5.36 -5.09 0.33
CA GLU A 38 6.22 -5.88 1.21
C GLU A 38 7.67 -5.41 1.08
N ASN A 39 8.45 -5.67 2.13
CA ASN A 39 9.87 -5.37 2.17
C ASN A 39 10.68 -6.62 1.83
N GLU A 40 11.46 -6.56 0.74
CA GLU A 40 12.38 -7.63 0.34
C GLU A 40 13.84 -7.24 0.67
N TYR A 41 14.55 -8.12 1.35
CA TYR A 41 15.96 -7.92 1.72
C TYR A 41 16.85 -8.69 0.75
N LYS A 42 17.72 -7.97 0.03
CA LYS A 42 18.73 -8.56 -0.84
C LYS A 42 20.13 -8.25 -0.32
N PRO A 43 21.09 -9.17 -0.50
CA PRO A 43 22.48 -8.88 -0.17
C PRO A 43 22.96 -7.71 -1.03
N ASP A 44 23.49 -6.68 -0.38
CA ASP A 44 24.10 -5.57 -1.07
C ASP A 44 25.49 -5.94 -1.59
N PRO A 45 26.05 -5.15 -2.52
CA PRO A 45 27.45 -5.30 -2.95
C PRO A 45 28.43 -5.36 -1.76
N ASP A 46 28.06 -4.74 -0.64
CA ASP A 46 28.83 -4.69 0.61
C ASP A 46 28.64 -5.94 1.50
N GLY A 47 27.88 -6.94 1.06
CA GLY A 47 27.65 -8.20 1.77
C GLY A 47 26.61 -8.15 2.91
N ASN A 48 26.03 -6.98 3.18
CA ASN A 48 25.00 -6.79 4.20
C ASN A 48 23.58 -6.91 3.62
N SER A 49 22.66 -7.53 4.37
CA SER A 49 21.25 -7.70 3.98
C SER A 49 20.28 -6.86 4.83
N VAL A 50 20.76 -5.74 5.38
CA VAL A 50 19.97 -4.91 6.31
C VAL A 50 19.00 -3.96 5.61
N TYR A 51 19.18 -3.73 4.31
CA TYR A 51 18.39 -2.76 3.56
C TYR A 51 17.25 -3.42 2.80
N ALA A 52 16.04 -2.92 3.05
CA ALA A 52 14.83 -3.37 2.36
C ALA A 52 14.62 -2.67 1.02
N THR A 53 14.05 -3.39 0.08
CA THR A 53 13.53 -2.90 -1.20
C THR A 53 12.02 -3.13 -1.21
N ASN A 54 11.23 -2.10 -1.50
CA ASN A 54 9.78 -2.23 -1.54
C ASN A 54 9.34 -3.03 -2.77
N VAL A 55 8.48 -4.02 -2.56
CA VAL A 55 7.89 -4.84 -3.60
C VAL A 55 6.38 -4.73 -3.51
N VAL A 56 5.74 -4.29 -4.59
CA VAL A 56 4.30 -4.34 -4.74
C VAL A 56 3.94 -5.59 -5.51
N ARG A 57 2.95 -6.33 -4.99
CA ARG A 57 2.43 -7.54 -5.63
C ARG A 57 0.92 -7.65 -5.52
N ARG A 58 0.34 -8.55 -6.31
CA ARG A 58 -1.06 -8.98 -6.16
C ARG A 58 -1.27 -9.74 -4.86
N LEU A 59 -2.47 -9.60 -4.30
CA LEU A 59 -2.90 -10.39 -3.14
C LEU A 59 -3.23 -11.82 -3.54
N LYS A 60 -2.98 -12.75 -2.63
CA LYS A 60 -3.46 -14.12 -2.76
C LYS A 60 -4.93 -14.24 -2.31
N PRO A 61 -5.70 -15.20 -2.83
CA PRO A 61 -7.10 -15.38 -2.44
C PRO A 61 -7.33 -15.49 -0.93
N GLU A 62 -6.43 -16.16 -0.21
CA GLU A 62 -6.47 -16.32 1.25
C GLU A 62 -6.16 -15.05 2.05
N GLU A 63 -5.49 -14.07 1.42
CA GLU A 63 -5.22 -12.77 2.03
C GLU A 63 -6.45 -11.85 1.91
N LEU A 64 -7.16 -11.92 0.77
CA LEU A 64 -8.34 -11.09 0.51
C LEU A 64 -9.49 -11.34 1.51
N THR A 65 -9.67 -12.59 1.95
CA THR A 65 -10.73 -12.94 2.90
C THR A 65 -10.50 -12.34 4.28
N LYS A 66 -9.25 -11.94 4.61
CA LYS A 66 -8.90 -11.29 5.87
C LYS A 66 -9.19 -9.78 5.84
N LEU A 67 -9.33 -9.19 4.65
CA LEU A 67 -9.55 -7.75 4.46
C LEU A 67 -11.02 -7.38 4.64
N THR A 68 -11.53 -7.48 5.87
CA THR A 68 -12.95 -7.28 6.21
C THR A 68 -13.23 -5.95 6.89
N THR A 69 -12.20 -5.29 7.41
CA THR A 69 -12.30 -4.01 8.14
C THR A 69 -11.27 -3.01 7.62
N PHE A 70 -11.48 -1.73 7.93
CA PHE A 70 -10.47 -0.70 7.62
C PHE A 70 -9.11 -1.03 8.26
N ASN A 71 -9.10 -1.43 9.53
CA ASN A 71 -7.86 -1.77 10.25
C ASN A 71 -7.13 -2.95 9.61
N SER A 72 -7.85 -3.95 9.09
CA SER A 72 -7.22 -5.07 8.37
C SER A 72 -6.50 -4.64 7.09
N LEU A 73 -6.84 -3.48 6.49
CA LEU A 73 -6.08 -2.93 5.35
C LEU A 73 -4.74 -2.37 5.81
N ILE A 74 -4.69 -1.78 7.00
CA ILE A 74 -3.47 -1.24 7.62
C ILE A 74 -2.56 -2.40 8.06
N GLU A 75 -3.09 -3.32 8.85
CA GLU A 75 -2.35 -4.44 9.44
C GLU A 75 -1.77 -5.43 8.42
N HIS A 76 -2.28 -5.43 7.19
CA HIS A 76 -1.83 -6.31 6.11
C HIS A 76 -1.08 -5.58 4.99
N ASP A 77 -0.63 -4.35 5.24
CA ASP A 77 0.20 -3.56 4.34
C ASP A 77 -0.44 -3.36 2.96
N ILE A 78 -1.69 -2.92 2.96
CA ILE A 78 -2.49 -2.79 1.73
C ILE A 78 -2.36 -1.41 1.13
N ILE A 79 -2.23 -1.36 -0.19
CA ILE A 79 -2.25 -0.15 -0.99
C ILE A 79 -3.31 -0.24 -2.09
N THR A 80 -3.74 0.90 -2.60
CA THR A 80 -4.63 0.96 -3.78
C THR A 80 -3.83 0.89 -5.08
N ARG A 81 -4.34 0.19 -6.11
CA ARG A 81 -3.67 0.06 -7.42
C ARG A 81 -3.69 1.36 -8.25
N ARG A 82 -4.60 2.31 -8.00
CA ARG A 82 -4.86 3.43 -8.95
C ARG A 82 -3.61 4.25 -9.30
N GLY A 83 -2.68 4.43 -8.36
CA GLY A 83 -1.41 5.11 -8.57
C GLY A 83 -0.19 4.19 -8.76
N TYR A 84 -0.37 2.87 -8.72
CA TYR A 84 0.72 1.89 -8.60
C TYR A 84 0.55 0.73 -9.58
N VAL A 85 1.65 0.17 -10.08
CA VAL A 85 1.61 -0.98 -10.99
C VAL A 85 1.27 -2.29 -10.27
N ASP A 86 0.82 -3.31 -11.01
CA ASP A 86 0.38 -4.58 -10.44
C ASP A 86 1.48 -5.34 -9.71
N GLU A 87 2.67 -5.34 -10.29
CA GLU A 87 3.85 -6.00 -9.77
C GLU A 87 5.04 -5.09 -10.07
N ALA A 88 5.74 -4.65 -9.02
CA ALA A 88 6.97 -3.89 -9.16
C ALA A 88 7.88 -4.07 -7.97
N THR A 89 9.17 -4.18 -8.26
CA THR A 89 10.23 -4.00 -7.28
C THR A 89 10.77 -2.58 -7.43
N TYR A 90 10.53 -1.74 -6.44
CA TYR A 90 10.99 -0.36 -6.40
C TYR A 90 12.43 -0.33 -5.89
N LYS A 91 13.38 -0.12 -6.81
CA LYS A 91 14.81 -0.12 -6.48
C LYS A 91 15.14 1.01 -5.49
N ARG A 92 16.09 0.76 -4.59
CA ARG A 92 16.65 1.81 -3.74
C ARG A 92 17.29 2.89 -4.63
N ASN A 93 17.13 4.17 -4.25
CA ASN A 93 17.61 5.35 -4.98
C ASN A 93 16.99 5.57 -6.38
N GLY A 94 15.81 5.00 -6.66
CA GLY A 94 15.03 5.34 -7.84
C GLY A 94 14.15 6.57 -7.64
N TYR A 95 13.78 7.24 -8.74
CA TYR A 95 12.84 8.36 -8.73
C TYR A 95 11.40 7.83 -8.65
N TYR A 96 10.84 7.76 -7.44
CA TYR A 96 9.47 7.34 -7.20
C TYR A 96 8.73 8.40 -6.39
N THR A 97 7.48 8.68 -6.78
CA THR A 97 6.62 9.67 -6.12
C THR A 97 5.40 8.95 -5.55
N ILE A 98 4.99 9.32 -4.33
CA ILE A 98 3.75 8.83 -3.72
C ILE A 98 2.59 9.62 -4.33
N ASN A 99 1.57 8.92 -4.81
CA ASN A 99 0.39 9.57 -5.38
C ASN A 99 -0.53 10.05 -4.24
N LEU A 100 -0.79 11.36 -4.19
CA LEU A 100 -1.54 12.03 -3.13
C LEU A 100 -2.96 11.47 -2.90
N PHE A 101 -3.58 10.86 -3.93
CA PHE A 101 -4.94 10.31 -3.87
C PHE A 101 -5.00 8.80 -4.09
N SER A 102 -3.85 8.12 -3.96
CA SER A 102 -3.76 6.67 -3.96
C SER A 102 -3.36 6.23 -2.56
N PRO A 103 -4.33 5.89 -1.70
CA PRO A 103 -4.06 5.55 -0.31
C PRO A 103 -3.01 4.44 -0.19
N ILE A 104 -2.07 4.67 0.72
CA ILE A 104 -1.20 3.66 1.31
C ILE A 104 -1.72 3.48 2.74
N TYR A 105 -2.39 2.36 3.01
CA TYR A 105 -2.93 2.10 4.35
C TYR A 105 -1.85 1.52 5.30
N SER A 106 -0.77 0.97 4.74
CA SER A 106 0.42 0.42 5.41
C SER A 106 1.17 1.49 6.22
#